data_AF-A0A6L3XL48-F1
#
_entry.id   AF-A0A6L3XL48-F1
#
_cell.length_a   1.000
_cell.length_b   1.000
_cell.length_c   1.000
_cell.angle_alpha   90.00
_cell.angle_beta   90.00
_cell.angle_gamma   90.00
#
_symmetry.space_group_name_H-M   'P 1'
#
loop_
_entity.id
_entity.type
_entity.pdbx_description
1 polymer ?
#
loop_
_entity_poly.entity_id
_entity_poly.type
_entity_poly.pdbx_seq_one_letter_code
_entity_poly.pdbx_strand_id
1 'polypeptide(L)'
;RSTVEQYLDTLNRSRLSPGPTGASAAPVSLNLNAQSDTVLCVTRSITRYGITTDDPNKWRYYLDSVEVHLPPFWEQYINDENSVELIHTDTLPLVISLNGHTLSEYVQEAPRFALERASGTQASIRGEETEQIELLNIRQETHEEYVLSRPDGIREAVLIVASFLLFFICLLTPDVFVPWLAGGAVLLLAAGLWGIFAPPAKTSLREIHCLRGTPKRWGLFGENDQEHINNISLGIIDLIYPRHWQPWIAQDLGHKTDIDIYLDRHVVRQGRYLSLHDEVKNFPLQHWLRSAVIAGGAALIFVMLLLFVPLDMPIKFTLSWIKGAQTVEATSVQQLEEAGVRVGDTLRLKGTGMCNIHTPGAWNTRQNSPFAPFDCSQIIWNDASP
;
A
#
# COMPACT_ATOMS: atom_id res chain seq x y z
N ARG A 1 59.47 -39.32 2.09
CA ARG A 1 58.55 -40.42 2.47
C ARG A 1 58.51 -40.63 3.98
N SER A 2 59.62 -40.99 4.64
CA SER A 2 59.66 -41.14 6.12
C SER A 2 59.16 -39.92 6.89
N THR A 3 59.46 -38.71 6.41
CA THR A 3 58.96 -37.43 6.98
C THR A 3 57.44 -37.28 6.87
N VAL A 4 56.87 -37.74 5.76
CA VAL A 4 55.42 -37.70 5.50
C VAL A 4 54.72 -38.75 6.36
N GLU A 5 55.29 -39.95 6.49
CA GLU A 5 54.80 -41.01 7.39
C GLU A 5 54.78 -40.51 8.85
N GLN A 6 55.88 -39.91 9.31
CA GLN A 6 55.96 -39.33 10.65
C GLN A 6 54.92 -38.22 10.87
N TYR A 7 54.71 -37.36 9.88
CA TYR A 7 53.67 -36.33 9.95
C TYR A 7 52.26 -36.93 10.04
N LEU A 8 51.94 -37.88 9.17
CA LEU A 8 50.65 -38.58 9.19
C LEU A 8 50.40 -39.31 10.52
N ASP A 9 51.42 -39.93 11.10
CA ASP A 9 51.35 -40.56 12.42
C ASP A 9 51.05 -39.54 13.52
N THR A 10 51.74 -38.38 13.51
CA THR A 10 51.47 -37.30 14.48
C THR A 10 50.06 -36.72 14.32
N LEU A 11 49.58 -36.60 13.09
CA LEU A 11 48.26 -36.08 12.76
C LEU A 11 47.14 -37.06 13.11
N ASN A 12 47.33 -38.36 12.86
CA ASN A 12 46.39 -39.39 13.28
C ASN A 12 46.32 -39.45 14.81
N ARG A 13 47.46 -39.30 15.51
CA ARG A 13 47.51 -39.24 16.98
C ARG A 13 46.79 -38.00 17.55
N SER A 14 46.89 -36.84 16.92
CA SER A 14 46.18 -35.63 17.38
C SER A 14 44.67 -35.72 17.14
N ARG A 15 44.24 -36.35 16.03
CA ARG A 15 42.81 -36.60 15.71
C ARG A 15 42.15 -37.68 16.58
N LEU A 16 42.93 -38.58 17.19
CA LEU A 16 42.45 -39.62 18.10
C LEU A 16 42.11 -39.11 19.52
N SER A 17 42.38 -37.84 19.82
CA SER A 17 41.95 -37.22 21.09
C SER A 17 40.47 -36.82 20.96
N PRO A 18 39.53 -37.47 21.69
CA PRO A 18 38.12 -37.16 21.57
C PRO A 18 37.84 -35.74 22.08
N GLY A 19 37.28 -34.89 21.22
CA GLY A 19 36.62 -33.66 21.63
C GLY A 19 35.37 -33.97 22.48
N PRO A 20 34.89 -33.02 23.30
CA PRO A 20 33.88 -33.24 24.33
C PRO A 20 32.44 -33.49 23.80
N THR A 21 32.24 -33.69 22.50
CA THR A 21 30.92 -33.82 21.90
C THR A 21 30.80 -35.13 21.13
N GLY A 22 29.84 -35.96 21.53
CA GLY A 22 29.55 -37.29 20.99
C GLY A 22 28.94 -37.27 19.59
N ALA A 23 29.62 -36.68 18.60
CA ALA A 23 29.28 -36.77 17.19
C ALA A 23 29.77 -38.10 16.59
N SER A 24 28.87 -38.81 15.92
CA SER A 24 28.96 -40.24 15.58
C SER A 24 29.80 -40.59 14.32
N ALA A 25 30.81 -39.80 13.96
CA ALA A 25 31.72 -40.16 12.86
C ALA A 25 33.18 -39.97 13.28
N ALA A 26 33.91 -41.07 13.38
CA ALA A 26 35.35 -41.04 13.62
C ALA A 26 36.05 -40.23 12.52
N PRO A 27 36.98 -39.31 12.85
CA PRO A 27 37.72 -38.57 11.85
C PRO A 27 38.49 -39.55 10.95
N VAL A 28 38.33 -39.42 9.65
CA VAL A 28 38.97 -40.28 8.65
C VAL A 28 40.50 -40.13 8.76
N SER A 29 41.19 -41.25 8.99
CA SER A 29 42.66 -41.32 9.06
C SER A 29 43.27 -41.20 7.66
N LEU A 30 44.35 -40.44 7.56
CA LEU A 30 45.09 -40.26 6.31
C LEU A 30 46.23 -41.28 6.27
N ASN A 31 46.15 -42.24 5.35
CA ASN A 31 47.15 -43.29 5.15
C ASN A 31 47.71 -43.24 3.73
N LEU A 32 48.98 -43.62 3.58
CA LEU A 32 49.66 -43.65 2.29
C LEU A 32 49.18 -44.83 1.43
N ASN A 33 48.91 -44.58 0.16
CA ASN A 33 48.50 -45.57 -0.83
C ASN A 33 49.67 -45.93 -1.78
N ALA A 34 49.52 -46.92 -2.66
CA ALA A 34 50.49 -47.27 -3.69
C ALA A 34 50.79 -46.11 -4.67
N GLN A 35 49.86 -45.15 -4.82
CA GLN A 35 50.05 -43.93 -5.62
C GLN A 35 50.76 -42.80 -4.85
N SER A 36 51.08 -42.97 -3.57
CA SER A 36 51.75 -41.93 -2.79
C SER A 36 53.22 -41.72 -3.17
N ASP A 37 53.78 -42.62 -3.98
CA ASP A 37 55.15 -42.51 -4.50
C ASP A 37 55.28 -41.54 -5.67
N THR A 38 54.16 -41.18 -6.30
CA THR A 38 54.14 -40.19 -7.37
C THR A 38 53.82 -38.81 -6.81
N VAL A 39 54.77 -37.90 -6.92
CA VAL A 39 54.58 -36.48 -6.58
C VAL A 39 54.01 -35.76 -7.80
N LEU A 40 52.91 -35.04 -7.60
CA LEU A 40 52.29 -34.22 -8.62
C LEU A 40 52.57 -32.74 -8.31
N CYS A 41 53.18 -32.06 -9.27
CA CYS A 41 53.47 -30.62 -9.19
C CYS A 41 52.38 -29.85 -9.95
N VAL A 42 51.68 -28.95 -9.28
CA VAL A 42 50.56 -28.19 -9.85
C VAL A 42 50.66 -26.73 -9.42
N THR A 43 50.46 -25.82 -10.35
CA THR A 43 50.40 -24.37 -10.08
C THR A 43 48.94 -23.89 -10.09
N ARG A 44 48.35 -23.68 -8.92
CA ARG A 44 46.93 -23.30 -8.76
C ARG A 44 46.68 -22.42 -7.54
N SER A 45 45.52 -21.75 -7.52
CA SER A 45 45.05 -21.02 -6.35
C SER A 45 44.48 -21.98 -5.31
N ILE A 46 44.63 -21.64 -4.04
CA ILE A 46 44.09 -22.42 -2.91
C ILE A 46 42.95 -21.63 -2.29
N THR A 47 41.76 -22.20 -2.27
CA THR A 47 40.58 -21.58 -1.64
C THR A 47 40.32 -22.22 -0.28
N ARG A 48 39.88 -21.41 0.70
CA ARG A 48 39.56 -21.87 2.05
C ARG A 48 38.06 -21.78 2.30
N TYR A 49 37.49 -22.83 2.91
CA TYR A 49 36.12 -22.84 3.40
C TYR A 49 36.12 -23.19 4.88
N GLY A 50 35.50 -22.32 5.69
CA GLY A 50 35.20 -22.60 7.08
C GLY A 50 33.89 -23.36 7.19
N ILE A 51 33.86 -24.45 7.96
CA ILE A 51 32.59 -25.04 8.37
C ILE A 51 32.15 -24.32 9.63
N THR A 52 31.08 -23.56 9.50
CA THR A 52 30.36 -22.97 10.63
C THR A 52 29.75 -24.12 11.43
N THR A 53 30.35 -24.51 12.56
CA THR A 53 29.60 -24.68 13.82
C THR A 53 30.45 -25.04 15.04
N ASP A 54 31.57 -25.77 14.95
CA ASP A 54 32.08 -26.39 16.20
C ASP A 54 33.59 -26.27 16.50
N ASP A 55 34.43 -25.79 15.59
CA ASP A 55 35.85 -25.51 15.89
C ASP A 55 36.34 -24.27 15.14
N PRO A 56 36.76 -23.19 15.83
CA PRO A 56 37.17 -21.93 15.20
C PRO A 56 38.45 -22.04 14.34
N ASN A 57 39.13 -23.20 14.34
CA ASN A 57 40.41 -23.42 13.65
C ASN A 57 40.38 -24.58 12.64
N LYS A 58 39.19 -25.02 12.21
CA LYS A 58 39.06 -26.15 11.26
C LYS A 58 38.68 -25.66 9.86
N TRP A 59 39.71 -25.40 9.05
CA TRP A 59 39.57 -25.00 7.65
C TRP A 59 39.63 -26.21 6.72
N ARG A 60 38.84 -26.16 5.64
CA ARG A 60 38.98 -27.06 4.49
C ARG A 60 39.61 -26.29 3.34
N TYR A 61 40.60 -26.90 2.71
CA TYR A 61 41.36 -26.30 1.61
C TYR A 61 40.98 -26.99 0.30
N TYR A 62 40.75 -26.19 -0.73
CA TYR A 62 40.41 -26.68 -2.06
C TYR A 62 41.39 -26.14 -3.07
N LEU A 63 41.79 -27.05 -3.96
CA LEU A 63 42.67 -26.78 -5.08
C LEU A 63 41.77 -26.89 -6.32
N ASP A 64 41.31 -25.74 -6.81
CA ASP A 64 40.12 -25.57 -7.66
C ASP A 64 38.85 -26.21 -7.08
N SER A 65 38.56 -27.46 -7.45
CA SER A 65 37.35 -28.20 -7.06
C SER A 65 37.65 -29.45 -6.21
N VAL A 66 38.93 -29.72 -5.92
CA VAL A 66 39.36 -30.92 -5.18
C VAL A 66 39.73 -30.52 -3.76
N GLU A 67 39.12 -31.17 -2.77
CA GLU A 67 39.49 -31.00 -1.36
C GLU A 67 40.88 -31.60 -1.11
N VAL A 68 41.78 -30.81 -0.56
CA VAL A 68 43.16 -31.19 -0.25
C VAL A 68 43.45 -30.94 1.22
N HIS A 69 44.34 -31.74 1.81
CA HIS A 69 44.83 -31.47 3.14
C HIS A 69 46.10 -30.64 3.08
N LEU A 70 45.96 -29.41 3.57
CA LEU A 70 47.05 -28.48 3.78
C LEU A 70 47.38 -28.42 5.28
N PRO A 71 48.65 -28.64 5.64
CA PRO A 71 49.12 -28.44 7.01
C PRO A 71 48.84 -27.01 7.52
N PRO A 72 48.30 -26.83 8.75
CA PRO A 72 47.82 -25.53 9.23
C PRO A 72 48.85 -24.38 9.23
N PHE A 73 50.14 -24.71 9.35
CA PHE A 73 51.22 -23.71 9.41
C PHE A 73 51.52 -23.06 8.05
N TRP A 74 51.07 -23.66 6.95
CA TRP A 74 51.24 -23.09 5.62
C TRP A 74 50.13 -22.11 5.24
N GLU A 75 49.15 -21.87 6.10
CA GLU A 75 48.08 -20.90 5.86
C GLU A 75 48.63 -19.49 5.56
N GLN A 76 49.74 -19.10 6.19
CA GLN A 76 50.37 -17.79 5.99
C GLN A 76 51.12 -17.65 4.66
N TYR A 77 51.42 -18.76 3.96
CA TYR A 77 52.19 -18.76 2.72
C TYR A 77 51.32 -18.95 1.47
N ILE A 78 50.00 -18.87 1.61
CA ILE A 78 49.05 -18.95 0.50
C ILE A 78 49.03 -17.61 -0.25
N ASN A 79 49.40 -17.65 -1.52
CA ASN A 79 49.30 -16.55 -2.48
C ASN A 79 48.18 -16.81 -3.49
N ASP A 80 47.92 -15.86 -4.40
CA ASP A 80 46.94 -16.03 -5.49
C ASP A 80 47.33 -17.17 -6.45
N GLU A 81 48.62 -17.31 -6.75
CA GLU A 81 49.18 -18.43 -7.52
C GLU A 81 50.19 -19.19 -6.66
N ASN A 82 49.94 -20.48 -6.43
CA ASN A 82 50.81 -21.32 -5.60
C ASN A 82 51.40 -22.47 -6.41
N SER A 83 52.71 -22.69 -6.27
CA SER A 83 53.34 -23.93 -6.72
C SER A 83 53.18 -24.98 -5.63
N VAL A 84 52.32 -25.96 -5.87
CA VAL A 84 51.95 -27.00 -4.91
C VAL A 84 52.48 -28.35 -5.38
N GLU A 85 53.17 -29.06 -4.49
CA GLU A 85 53.47 -30.47 -4.68
C GLU A 85 52.56 -31.30 -3.79
N LEU A 86 51.83 -32.24 -4.38
CA LEU A 86 50.87 -33.09 -3.67
C LEU A 86 51.10 -34.57 -3.96
N ILE A 87 50.75 -35.40 -2.98
CA ILE A 87 50.71 -36.85 -3.08
C ILE A 87 49.28 -37.34 -2.85
N HIS A 88 48.90 -38.40 -3.55
CA HIS A 88 47.60 -39.03 -3.31
C HIS A 88 47.66 -39.93 -2.07
N THR A 89 46.75 -39.71 -1.13
CA THR A 89 46.49 -40.60 0.01
C THR A 89 45.16 -41.31 -0.19
N ASP A 90 44.81 -42.26 0.69
CA ASP A 90 43.59 -43.06 0.54
C ASP A 90 42.29 -42.24 0.50
N THR A 91 42.27 -41.05 1.12
CA THR A 91 41.02 -40.30 1.34
C THR A 91 41.02 -38.92 0.72
N LEU A 92 42.16 -38.24 0.70
CA LEU A 92 42.32 -36.92 0.10
C LEU A 92 43.79 -36.65 -0.24
N PRO A 93 44.11 -35.82 -1.25
CA PRO A 93 45.50 -35.50 -1.54
C PRO A 93 46.15 -34.69 -0.41
N LEU A 94 47.39 -35.05 -0.06
CA LEU A 94 48.20 -34.35 0.93
C LEU A 94 49.18 -33.43 0.21
N VAL A 95 49.21 -32.16 0.59
CA VAL A 95 50.23 -31.21 0.15
C VAL A 95 51.54 -31.46 0.90
N ILE A 96 52.64 -31.66 0.17
CA ILE A 96 53.98 -31.91 0.72
C ILE A 96 54.94 -30.73 0.55
N SER A 97 54.66 -29.84 -0.40
CA SER A 97 55.34 -28.55 -0.51
C SER A 97 54.40 -27.46 -1.01
N LEU A 98 54.65 -26.24 -0.55
CA LEU A 98 53.94 -25.03 -0.95
C LEU A 98 54.96 -23.90 -1.16
N ASN A 99 55.03 -23.35 -2.37
CA ASN A 99 55.84 -22.15 -2.67
C ASN A 99 57.32 -22.25 -2.24
N GLY A 100 57.91 -23.44 -2.39
CA GLY A 100 59.29 -23.71 -1.99
C GLY A 100 59.48 -24.16 -0.53
N HIS A 101 58.44 -24.10 0.30
CA HIS A 101 58.46 -24.66 1.66
C HIS A 101 58.13 -26.14 1.65
N THR A 102 58.94 -26.95 2.33
CA THR A 102 58.79 -28.42 2.34
C THR A 102 58.36 -28.95 3.70
N LEU A 103 57.60 -30.05 3.72
CA LEU A 103 57.11 -30.67 4.95
C LEU A 103 58.25 -31.12 5.90
N SER A 104 59.46 -31.34 5.37
CA SER A 104 60.64 -31.74 6.16
C SER A 104 61.14 -30.65 7.11
N GLU A 105 61.04 -29.38 6.72
CA GLU A 105 61.47 -28.24 7.55
C GLU A 105 60.63 -28.17 8.84
N TYR A 106 59.35 -28.51 8.75
CA TYR A 106 58.42 -28.50 9.87
C TYR A 106 58.79 -29.49 10.99
N VAL A 107 59.18 -30.73 10.66
CA VAL A 107 59.51 -31.74 11.68
C VAL A 107 60.67 -31.27 12.58
N GLN A 108 61.56 -30.42 12.04
CA GLN A 108 62.67 -29.83 12.79
C GLN A 108 62.27 -28.60 13.62
N GLU A 109 61.27 -27.81 13.18
CA GLU A 109 60.93 -26.52 13.80
C GLU A 109 59.64 -26.53 14.65
N ALA A 110 58.88 -27.63 14.66
CA ALA A 110 57.67 -27.82 15.46
C ALA A 110 57.73 -27.38 16.94
N PRO A 111 58.86 -27.48 17.67
CA PRO A 111 58.93 -27.00 19.06
C PRO A 111 58.93 -25.47 19.22
N ARG A 112 59.25 -24.69 18.17
CA ARG A 112 59.40 -23.22 18.26
C ARG A 112 58.12 -22.46 17.93
N PHE A 113 57.31 -22.95 16.99
CA PHE A 113 56.08 -22.25 16.56
C PHE A 113 54.92 -22.33 17.56
N ALA A 114 54.96 -23.22 18.56
CA ALA A 114 53.91 -23.30 19.59
C ALA A 114 53.88 -22.08 20.54
N LEU A 115 54.96 -21.29 20.59
CA LEU A 115 55.07 -20.07 21.41
C LEU A 115 54.71 -18.79 20.63
N GLU A 116 54.71 -18.85 19.30
CA GLU A 116 54.38 -17.72 18.45
C GLU A 116 52.90 -17.84 18.06
N ARG A 117 52.02 -17.37 18.95
CA ARG A 117 50.61 -17.19 18.63
C ARG A 117 50.55 -16.18 17.50
N ALA A 118 50.46 -16.67 16.26
CA ALA A 118 50.31 -15.86 15.07
C ALA A 118 49.22 -14.83 15.32
N SER A 119 49.61 -13.55 15.42
CA SER A 119 48.71 -12.44 15.18
C SER A 119 48.37 -12.50 13.71
N GLY A 120 47.49 -13.44 13.36
CA GLY A 120 46.83 -13.45 12.07
C GLY A 120 46.25 -12.06 11.94
N THR A 121 46.69 -11.34 10.92
CA THR A 121 45.99 -10.17 10.42
C THR A 121 44.60 -10.70 10.11
N GLN A 122 43.70 -10.57 11.09
CA GLN A 122 42.29 -10.67 10.84
C GLN A 122 42.10 -9.77 9.65
N ALA A 123 41.65 -10.33 8.53
CA ALA A 123 40.92 -9.54 7.58
C ALA A 123 39.98 -8.74 8.46
N SER A 124 40.18 -7.42 8.47
CA SER A 124 39.21 -6.55 9.08
C SER A 124 37.96 -6.80 8.24
N ILE A 125 37.15 -7.75 8.69
CA ILE A 125 35.72 -7.52 8.78
C ILE A 125 35.69 -6.28 9.64
N ARG A 126 35.82 -5.12 8.96
CA ARG A 126 35.42 -3.83 9.45
C ARG A 126 34.09 -4.17 10.04
N GLY A 127 34.01 -4.21 11.38
CA GLY A 127 32.73 -4.33 12.05
C GLY A 127 31.91 -3.27 11.35
N GLU A 128 30.92 -3.71 10.57
CA GLU A 128 29.93 -2.81 10.04
C GLU A 128 29.47 -2.12 11.30
N GLU A 129 29.92 -0.86 11.48
CA GLU A 129 29.58 -0.06 12.66
C GLU A 129 28.10 -0.30 12.79
N THR A 130 27.69 -1.05 13.82
CA THR A 130 26.34 -1.60 13.91
C THR A 130 25.47 -0.39 13.73
N GLU A 131 24.85 -0.24 12.55
CA GLU A 131 24.36 1.06 12.16
C GLU A 131 23.32 1.41 13.20
N GLN A 132 23.67 2.34 14.09
CA GLN A 132 22.88 2.59 15.27
C GLN A 132 21.68 3.36 14.76
N ILE A 133 20.61 2.62 14.49
CA ILE A 133 19.32 3.20 14.18
C ILE A 133 18.83 3.80 15.49
N GLU A 134 18.85 5.11 15.58
CA GLU A 134 18.35 5.84 16.72
C GLU A 134 16.84 6.02 16.53
N LEU A 135 16.04 5.41 17.40
CA LEU A 135 14.63 5.77 17.52
C LEU A 135 14.56 7.14 18.20
N LEU A 136 14.23 8.18 17.44
CA LEU A 136 14.13 9.54 17.94
C LEU A 136 12.85 9.73 18.74
N ASN A 137 11.72 9.37 18.14
CA ASN A 137 10.39 9.58 18.71
C ASN A 137 9.34 8.71 18.03
N ILE A 138 8.20 8.54 18.69
CA ILE A 138 6.99 7.97 18.09
C ILE A 138 5.97 9.10 18.03
N ARG A 139 5.55 9.47 16.81
CA ARG A 139 4.52 10.49 16.58
C ARG A 139 3.25 9.85 16.03
N GLN A 140 2.11 10.52 16.21
CA GLN A 140 0.87 10.14 15.53
C GLN A 140 0.82 10.76 14.13
N GLU A 141 0.09 10.11 13.22
CA GLU A 141 -0.23 10.66 11.90
C GLU A 141 -0.77 12.09 11.98
N THR A 142 -0.31 12.93 11.06
CA THR A 142 -0.93 14.24 10.80
C THR A 142 -2.25 14.09 10.03
N HIS A 143 -3.06 15.14 10.02
CA HIS A 143 -4.34 15.11 9.33
C HIS A 143 -4.17 14.88 7.82
N GLU A 144 -3.13 15.44 7.24
CA GLU A 144 -2.78 15.33 5.83
C GLU A 144 -2.34 13.92 5.45
N GLU A 145 -1.50 13.29 6.29
CA GLU A 145 -1.08 11.88 6.12
C GLU A 145 -2.28 10.93 6.27
N TYR A 146 -3.19 11.21 7.21
CA TYR A 146 -4.41 10.43 7.42
C TYR A 146 -5.36 10.46 6.22
N VAL A 147 -5.44 11.57 5.49
CA VAL A 147 -6.30 11.68 4.30
C VAL A 147 -5.88 10.68 3.22
N LEU A 148 -4.59 10.34 3.11
CA LEU A 148 -4.08 9.34 2.16
C LEU A 148 -4.41 7.91 2.55
N SER A 149 -4.41 7.60 3.85
CA SER A 149 -4.70 6.25 4.34
C SER A 149 -6.21 5.98 4.45
N ARG A 150 -7.03 7.03 4.43
CA ARG A 150 -8.49 6.91 4.52
C ARG A 150 -9.05 6.24 3.25
N PRO A 151 -9.81 5.12 3.35
CA PRO A 151 -10.52 4.56 2.21
C PRO A 151 -11.53 5.59 1.67
N ASP A 152 -11.86 5.51 0.37
CA ASP A 152 -12.58 6.51 -0.48
C ASP A 152 -13.94 7.08 0.03
N GLY A 153 -14.32 6.93 1.29
CA GLY A 153 -15.50 7.57 1.88
C GLY A 153 -16.82 7.07 1.28
N ILE A 154 -16.78 5.90 0.62
CA ILE A 154 -17.92 5.32 -0.10
C ILE A 154 -19.04 5.02 0.89
N ARG A 155 -18.71 4.58 2.11
CA ARG A 155 -19.70 4.28 3.15
C ARG A 155 -20.53 5.52 3.48
N GLU A 156 -19.90 6.67 3.67
CA GLU A 156 -20.58 7.93 3.98
C GLU A 156 -21.45 8.40 2.80
N ALA A 157 -20.98 8.23 1.56
CA ALA A 157 -21.79 8.50 0.37
C ALA A 157 -23.02 7.59 0.26
N VAL A 158 -22.86 6.29 0.52
CA VAL A 158 -23.96 5.32 0.49
C VAL A 158 -25.01 5.65 1.57
N LEU A 159 -24.61 6.10 2.76
CA LEU A 159 -25.54 6.53 3.80
C LEU A 159 -26.40 7.73 3.35
N ILE A 160 -25.80 8.70 2.65
CA ILE A 160 -26.52 9.85 2.10
C ILE A 160 -27.51 9.41 1.01
N VAL A 161 -27.07 8.56 0.08
CA VAL A 161 -27.94 8.04 -0.98
C VAL A 161 -29.08 7.21 -0.40
N ALA A 162 -28.82 6.37 0.61
CA ALA A 162 -29.84 5.59 1.31
C ALA A 162 -30.85 6.49 2.04
N SER A 163 -30.39 7.59 2.64
CA SER A 163 -31.28 8.60 3.24
C SER A 163 -32.22 9.21 2.20
N PHE A 164 -31.71 9.63 1.04
CA PHE A 164 -32.55 10.14 -0.05
C PHE A 164 -33.54 9.10 -0.59
N LEU A 165 -33.14 7.83 -0.64
CA LEU A 165 -34.04 6.74 -1.05
C LEU A 165 -35.17 6.56 -0.02
N LEU A 166 -34.89 6.65 1.28
CA LEU A 166 -35.93 6.61 2.32
C LEU A 166 -36.87 7.82 2.24
N PHE A 167 -36.38 9.02 1.93
CA PHE A 167 -37.23 10.17 1.66
C PHE A 167 -38.15 9.94 0.47
N PHE A 168 -37.67 9.28 -0.59
CA PHE A 168 -38.51 8.88 -1.72
C PHE A 168 -39.57 7.85 -1.32
N ILE A 169 -39.22 6.82 -0.55
CA ILE A 169 -40.19 5.83 -0.05
C ILE A 169 -41.26 6.51 0.82
N CYS A 170 -40.88 7.49 1.62
CA CYS A 170 -41.80 8.26 2.46
C CYS A 170 -42.97 8.88 1.65
N LEU A 171 -42.71 9.30 0.41
CA LEU A 171 -43.73 9.86 -0.50
C LEU A 171 -44.73 8.81 -1.03
N LEU A 172 -44.36 7.54 -1.02
CA LEU A 172 -45.17 6.43 -1.54
C LEU A 172 -45.97 5.70 -0.43
N THR A 173 -45.56 5.87 0.82
CA THR A 173 -46.13 5.16 1.97
C THR A 173 -47.30 5.90 2.62
N PRO A 174 -48.23 5.19 3.28
CA PRO A 174 -49.31 5.81 4.06
C PRO A 174 -48.80 6.71 5.19
N ASP A 175 -49.57 7.76 5.52
CA ASP A 175 -49.21 8.80 6.50
C ASP A 175 -48.78 8.29 7.89
N VAL A 176 -49.25 7.10 8.29
CA VAL A 176 -48.92 6.48 9.58
C VAL A 176 -47.43 6.12 9.68
N PHE A 177 -46.77 5.77 8.57
CA PHE A 177 -45.37 5.37 8.54
C PHE A 177 -44.39 6.52 8.25
N VAL A 178 -44.92 7.65 7.74
CA VAL A 178 -44.15 8.86 7.41
C VAL A 178 -43.24 9.34 8.54
N PRO A 179 -43.67 9.50 9.81
CA PRO A 179 -42.79 10.04 10.85
C PRO A 179 -41.61 9.10 11.16
N TRP A 180 -41.81 7.79 11.09
CA TRP A 180 -40.76 6.79 11.33
C TRP A 180 -39.74 6.77 10.20
N LEU A 181 -40.20 6.79 8.95
CA LEU A 181 -39.35 6.80 7.75
C LEU A 181 -38.60 8.13 7.61
N ALA A 182 -39.28 9.26 7.82
CA ALA A 182 -38.66 10.58 7.79
C ALA A 182 -37.63 10.75 8.92
N GLY A 183 -37.95 10.28 10.13
CA GLY A 183 -37.01 10.28 11.26
C GLY A 183 -35.75 9.44 10.96
N GLY A 184 -35.93 8.24 10.42
CA GLY A 184 -34.82 7.37 10.00
C GLY A 184 -33.97 8.00 8.89
N ALA A 185 -34.61 8.62 7.90
CA ALA A 185 -33.92 9.31 6.81
C ALA A 185 -33.07 10.49 7.32
N VAL A 186 -33.60 11.31 8.23
CA VAL A 186 -32.87 12.43 8.84
C VAL A 186 -31.67 11.93 9.66
N LEU A 187 -31.84 10.87 10.45
CA LEU A 187 -30.74 10.29 11.23
C LEU A 187 -29.62 9.77 10.33
N LEU A 188 -29.95 9.10 9.23
CA LEU A 188 -28.96 8.63 8.26
C LEU A 188 -28.25 9.78 7.54
N LEU A 189 -28.97 10.86 7.22
CA LEU A 189 -28.39 12.06 6.63
C LEU A 189 -27.42 12.73 7.61
N ALA A 190 -27.83 12.89 8.87
CA ALA A 190 -27.00 13.46 9.92
C ALA A 190 -25.74 12.60 10.17
N ALA A 191 -25.87 11.28 10.22
CA ALA A 191 -24.74 10.36 10.33
C ALA A 191 -23.80 10.44 9.12
N GLY A 192 -24.35 10.53 7.90
CA GLY A 192 -23.59 10.73 6.67
C GLY A 192 -22.80 12.03 6.68
N LEU A 193 -23.44 13.16 7.01
CA LEU A 193 -22.79 14.47 7.12
C LEU A 193 -21.76 14.51 8.25
N TRP A 194 -22.07 13.92 9.40
CA TRP A 194 -21.13 13.79 10.51
C TRP A 194 -19.88 13.02 10.08
N GLY A 195 -20.02 11.90 9.36
CA GLY A 195 -18.86 11.15 8.86
C GLY A 195 -17.96 11.92 7.87
N ILE A 196 -18.47 13.00 7.27
CA ILE A 196 -17.74 13.85 6.33
C ILE A 196 -16.95 14.94 7.05
N PHE A 197 -17.57 15.58 8.04
CA PHE A 197 -17.00 16.73 8.75
C PHE A 197 -16.35 16.38 10.08
N ALA A 198 -16.64 15.22 10.65
CA ALA A 198 -16.10 14.85 11.94
C ALA A 198 -14.58 14.63 11.85
N PRO A 199 -13.82 15.16 12.81
CA PRO A 199 -12.39 14.90 12.89
C PRO A 199 -12.15 13.41 13.15
N PRO A 200 -11.05 12.84 12.63
CA PRO A 200 -10.72 11.45 12.87
C PRO A 200 -10.54 11.18 14.37
N ALA A 201 -11.01 10.02 14.83
CA ALA A 201 -10.76 9.59 16.19
C ALA A 201 -9.26 9.33 16.37
N LYS A 202 -8.69 9.68 17.53
CA LYS A 202 -7.27 9.46 17.85
C LYS A 202 -6.85 7.98 17.72
N THR A 203 -7.79 7.06 17.92
CA THR A 203 -7.57 5.61 17.76
C THR A 203 -7.47 5.16 16.31
N SER A 204 -7.88 5.99 15.35
CA SER A 204 -7.78 5.71 13.92
C SER A 204 -6.48 6.24 13.29
N LEU A 205 -5.78 7.14 14.00
CA LEU A 205 -4.49 7.66 13.57
C LEU A 205 -3.43 6.59 13.86
N ARG A 206 -2.65 6.24 12.83
CA ARG A 206 -1.56 5.27 12.98
C ARG A 206 -0.36 5.91 13.66
N GLU A 207 0.45 5.07 14.28
CA GLU A 207 1.73 5.47 14.86
C GLU A 207 2.81 5.49 13.77
N ILE A 208 3.62 6.54 13.79
CA ILE A 208 4.76 6.76 12.91
C ILE A 208 6.01 6.76 13.77
N HIS A 209 6.98 5.94 13.40
CA HIS A 209 8.27 5.84 14.07
C HIS A 209 9.27 6.75 13.37
N CYS A 210 9.75 7.75 14.10
CA CYS A 210 10.82 8.63 13.64
C CYS A 210 12.16 7.97 13.95
N LEU A 211 12.81 7.45 12.92
CA LEU A 211 14.11 6.79 13.01
C LEU A 211 15.19 7.70 12.42
N ARG A 212 16.40 7.58 12.93
CA ARG A 212 17.58 8.22 12.35
C ARG A 212 18.62 7.17 12.02
N GLY A 213 19.06 7.17 10.78
CA GLY A 213 20.09 6.24 10.30
C GLY A 213 20.43 6.46 8.84
N THR A 214 21.23 5.54 8.29
CA THR A 214 21.72 5.59 6.91
C THR A 214 20.93 4.60 6.06
N PRO A 215 20.05 5.05 5.15
CA PRO A 215 19.41 4.12 4.22
C PRO A 215 20.48 3.61 3.24
N LYS A 216 20.56 2.29 3.11
CA LYS A 216 21.48 1.60 2.20
C LYS A 216 20.69 0.83 1.15
N ARG A 217 21.13 0.91 -0.09
CA ARG A 217 20.65 0.05 -1.17
C ARG A 217 21.46 -1.24 -1.14
N TRP A 218 20.80 -2.37 -0.98
CA TRP A 218 21.42 -3.67 -1.21
C TRP A 218 21.40 -3.94 -2.71
N GLY A 219 22.47 -4.49 -3.27
CA GLY A 219 22.53 -4.76 -4.70
C GLY A 219 23.54 -5.84 -4.97
N LEU A 220 23.11 -6.92 -5.61
CA LEU A 220 24.01 -7.84 -6.27
C LEU A 220 24.36 -7.20 -7.60
N PHE A 221 25.60 -6.73 -7.74
CA PHE A 221 26.10 -6.18 -9.00
C PHE A 221 25.94 -7.22 -10.12
N GLY A 222 25.10 -6.97 -11.14
CA GLY A 222 25.07 -7.85 -12.32
C GLY A 222 23.80 -7.89 -13.19
N GLU A 223 22.63 -7.46 -12.73
CA GLU A 223 21.37 -7.59 -13.51
C GLU A 223 20.52 -6.30 -13.41
N ASN A 224 19.81 -5.97 -14.50
CA ASN A 224 19.07 -4.72 -14.78
C ASN A 224 18.60 -3.87 -13.56
N ASP A 225 19.03 -2.61 -13.54
CA ASP A 225 18.82 -1.62 -12.46
C ASP A 225 17.37 -1.29 -12.08
N GLN A 226 16.36 -1.71 -12.85
CA GLN A 226 14.96 -1.30 -12.65
C GLN A 226 14.20 -2.11 -11.60
N GLU A 227 14.56 -3.37 -11.33
CA GLU A 227 13.86 -4.21 -10.34
C GLU A 227 14.56 -4.26 -8.97
N HIS A 228 15.79 -3.75 -8.88
CA HIS A 228 16.62 -3.72 -7.66
C HIS A 228 16.63 -2.35 -6.94
N ILE A 229 15.56 -1.54 -7.10
CA ILE A 229 15.34 -0.32 -6.31
C ILE A 229 14.45 -0.62 -5.08
N ASN A 230 13.86 -1.81 -5.01
CA ASN A 230 12.93 -2.22 -3.94
C ASN A 230 13.62 -2.79 -2.69
N ASN A 231 14.95 -2.84 -2.63
CA ASN A 231 15.72 -3.45 -1.55
C ASN A 231 16.58 -2.41 -0.80
N ILE A 232 16.01 -1.22 -0.60
CA ILE A 232 16.59 -0.20 0.27
C ILE A 232 16.22 -0.58 1.71
N SER A 233 17.22 -0.69 2.59
CA SER A 233 16.98 -0.96 4.01
C SER A 233 17.65 0.09 4.88
N LEU A 234 17.06 0.28 6.05
CA LEU A 234 17.64 0.99 7.18
C LEU A 234 18.11 -0.07 8.17
N GLY A 235 19.41 -0.40 8.15
CA GLY A 235 19.95 -1.57 8.85
C GLY A 235 19.20 -2.85 8.46
N ILE A 236 18.37 -3.37 9.37
CA ILE A 236 17.61 -4.63 9.21
C ILE A 236 16.19 -4.38 8.66
N ILE A 237 15.71 -3.14 8.66
CA ILE A 237 14.33 -2.82 8.28
C ILE A 237 14.30 -2.44 6.80
N ASP A 238 13.66 -3.24 5.96
CA ASP A 238 13.40 -2.86 4.58
C ASP A 238 12.46 -1.66 4.51
N LEU A 239 12.76 -0.69 3.65
CA LEU A 239 11.97 0.52 3.46
C LEU A 239 11.17 0.43 2.16
N ILE A 240 9.86 0.65 2.26
CA ILE A 240 8.96 0.65 1.10
C ILE A 240 8.65 2.10 0.73
N TYR A 241 9.17 2.52 -0.42
CA TYR A 241 8.95 3.87 -0.95
C TYR A 241 7.81 3.93 -1.95
N PRO A 242 7.05 5.04 -2.01
CA PRO A 242 6.13 5.32 -3.10
C PRO A 242 6.85 5.33 -4.45
N ARG A 243 6.18 4.83 -5.50
CA ARG A 243 6.79 4.69 -6.84
C ARG A 243 7.26 6.00 -7.43
N HIS A 244 6.52 7.09 -7.19
CA HIS A 244 6.91 8.39 -7.72
C HIS A 244 8.17 8.92 -7.06
N TRP A 245 8.52 8.52 -5.83
CA TRP A 245 9.73 8.99 -5.15
C TRP A 245 11.04 8.38 -5.69
N GLN A 246 10.95 7.28 -6.45
CA GLN A 246 12.09 6.52 -6.97
C GLN A 246 13.28 7.34 -7.51
N PRO A 247 13.11 8.35 -8.39
CA PRO A 247 14.24 9.10 -8.93
C PRO A 247 14.95 10.00 -7.91
N TRP A 248 14.29 10.40 -6.83
CA TRP A 248 14.83 11.38 -5.87
C TRP A 248 15.54 10.73 -4.67
N ILE A 249 15.34 9.43 -4.43
CA ILE A 249 15.92 8.73 -3.27
C ILE A 249 17.44 8.61 -3.37
N ALA A 250 17.99 8.54 -4.60
CA ALA A 250 19.43 8.35 -4.87
C ALA A 250 20.33 9.37 -4.17
N GLN A 251 19.84 10.60 -3.93
CA GLN A 251 20.62 11.68 -3.35
C GLN A 251 20.84 11.52 -1.84
N ASP A 252 19.89 10.90 -1.12
CA ASP A 252 19.91 10.78 0.34
C ASP A 252 20.42 9.39 0.80
N LEU A 253 20.67 8.47 -0.13
CA LEU A 253 21.25 7.14 0.12
C LEU A 253 22.70 7.25 0.64
N GLY A 254 23.02 6.50 1.69
CA GLY A 254 24.36 6.47 2.30
C GLY A 254 24.67 7.64 3.24
N HIS A 255 23.77 8.61 3.39
CA HIS A 255 23.89 9.71 4.34
C HIS A 255 23.00 9.48 5.57
N LYS A 256 23.42 9.99 6.74
CA LYS A 256 22.59 9.92 7.96
C LYS A 256 21.39 10.86 7.79
N THR A 257 20.19 10.29 7.64
CA THR A 257 18.95 11.02 7.44
C THR A 257 17.89 10.59 8.44
N ASP A 258 16.99 11.52 8.76
CA ASP A 258 15.81 11.22 9.57
C ASP A 258 14.73 10.63 8.65
N ILE A 259 14.19 9.48 9.02
CA ILE A 259 13.21 8.72 8.25
C ILE A 259 12.01 8.42 9.15
N ASP A 260 10.85 8.88 8.73
CA ASP A 260 9.59 8.56 9.38
C ASP A 260 8.96 7.37 8.67
N ILE A 261 8.72 6.28 9.39
CA ILE A 261 8.14 5.06 8.84
C ILE A 261 6.87 4.65 9.59
N TYR A 262 5.97 4.01 8.87
CA TYR A 262 4.89 3.24 9.46
C TYR A 262 5.38 1.88 9.98
N LEU A 263 4.57 1.25 10.85
CA LEU A 263 4.77 -0.13 11.30
C LEU A 263 4.85 -1.14 10.15
N ASP A 264 4.21 -0.85 9.02
CA ASP A 264 4.18 -1.70 7.82
C ASP A 264 5.35 -1.43 6.85
N ARG A 265 6.37 -0.66 7.30
CA ARG A 265 7.58 -0.30 6.56
C ARG A 265 7.41 0.73 5.44
N HIS A 266 6.21 1.30 5.25
CA HIS A 266 6.04 2.40 4.30
C HIS A 266 6.67 3.68 4.84
N VAL A 267 7.44 4.34 3.99
CA VAL A 267 8.12 5.59 4.34
C VAL A 267 7.17 6.77 4.16
N VAL A 268 7.05 7.59 5.21
CA VAL A 268 6.20 8.79 5.24
C VAL A 268 7.00 10.04 4.94
N ARG A 269 8.25 10.08 5.41
CA ARG A 269 9.15 11.21 5.22
C ARG A 269 10.59 10.71 5.23
N GLN A 270 11.42 11.30 4.37
CA GLN A 270 12.86 11.14 4.37
C GLN A 270 13.53 12.51 4.29
N GLY A 271 14.31 12.83 5.32
CA GLY A 271 15.12 14.03 5.39
C GLY A 271 14.30 15.32 5.31
N ARG A 272 14.77 16.25 4.47
CA ARG A 272 14.23 17.61 4.36
C ARG A 272 13.22 17.78 3.24
N TYR A 273 13.35 17.04 2.14
CA TYR A 273 12.63 17.33 0.89
C TYR A 273 11.55 16.31 0.55
N LEU A 274 11.68 15.07 1.03
CA LEU A 274 10.70 14.02 0.77
C LEU A 274 9.78 13.90 1.97
N SER A 275 8.55 14.40 1.87
CA SER A 275 7.54 14.22 2.90
C SER A 275 6.16 14.08 2.27
N LEU A 276 5.40 13.06 2.68
CA LEU A 276 4.01 12.90 2.23
C LEU A 276 3.15 14.06 2.73
N HIS A 277 3.42 14.57 3.93
CA HIS A 277 2.71 15.73 4.49
C HIS A 277 2.78 16.95 3.57
N ASP A 278 3.98 17.35 3.12
CA ASP A 278 4.13 18.50 2.23
C ASP A 278 3.59 18.20 0.83
N GLU A 279 3.70 16.96 0.36
CA GLU A 279 3.12 16.53 -0.92
C GLU A 279 1.61 16.74 -0.95
N VAL A 280 0.89 16.28 0.07
CA VAL A 280 -0.58 16.41 0.16
C VAL A 280 -1.00 17.86 0.27
N LYS A 281 -0.23 18.67 1.00
CA LYS A 281 -0.51 20.09 1.18
C LYS A 281 -0.36 20.88 -0.13
N ASN A 282 0.64 20.55 -0.93
CA ASN A 282 0.90 21.20 -2.21
C ASN A 282 0.06 20.59 -3.36
N PHE A 283 -0.24 19.30 -3.28
CA PHE A 283 -0.93 18.50 -4.30
C PHE A 283 -2.04 17.65 -3.67
N PRO A 284 -3.19 18.26 -3.32
CA PRO A 284 -4.29 17.52 -2.72
C PRO A 284 -4.92 16.55 -3.72
N LEU A 285 -4.96 15.27 -3.37
CA LEU A 285 -5.65 14.24 -4.16
C LEU A 285 -7.16 14.46 -4.08
N GLN A 286 -7.81 14.66 -5.23
CA GLN A 286 -9.27 14.76 -5.31
C GLN A 286 -9.89 13.37 -5.50
N HIS A 287 -10.48 12.82 -4.44
CA HIS A 287 -11.25 11.57 -4.51
C HIS A 287 -12.60 11.80 -5.20
N TRP A 288 -12.64 11.63 -6.52
CA TRP A 288 -13.85 11.81 -7.34
C TRP A 288 -14.92 10.72 -7.12
N LEU A 289 -14.53 9.53 -6.65
CA LEU A 289 -15.42 8.37 -6.56
C LEU A 289 -16.60 8.62 -5.63
N ARG A 290 -16.35 9.23 -4.47
CA ARG A 290 -17.40 9.60 -3.51
C ARG A 290 -18.42 10.55 -4.13
N SER A 291 -17.93 11.60 -4.79
CA SER A 291 -18.78 12.58 -5.48
C SER A 291 -19.55 11.94 -6.63
N ALA A 292 -18.94 11.01 -7.37
CA ALA A 292 -19.58 10.26 -8.44
C ALA A 292 -20.72 9.37 -7.91
N VAL A 293 -20.53 8.69 -6.77
CA VAL A 293 -21.58 7.88 -6.13
C VAL A 293 -22.75 8.75 -5.67
N ILE A 294 -22.47 9.90 -5.04
CA ILE A 294 -23.52 10.84 -4.62
C ILE A 294 -24.27 11.39 -5.83
N ALA A 295 -23.56 11.81 -6.88
CA ALA A 295 -24.17 12.32 -8.11
C ALA A 295 -25.02 11.26 -8.82
N GLY A 296 -24.52 10.03 -8.93
CA GLY A 296 -25.25 8.90 -9.51
C GLY A 296 -26.49 8.54 -8.70
N GLY A 297 -26.38 8.50 -7.37
CA GLY A 297 -27.51 8.26 -6.47
C GLY A 297 -28.59 9.36 -6.56
N ALA A 298 -28.18 10.62 -6.57
CA ALA A 298 -29.09 11.75 -6.74
C ALA A 298 -29.80 11.72 -8.10
N ALA A 299 -29.08 11.42 -9.19
CA ALA A 299 -29.66 11.29 -10.52
C ALA A 299 -30.67 10.14 -10.59
N LEU A 300 -30.38 8.99 -9.98
CA LEU A 300 -31.31 7.86 -9.92
C LEU A 300 -32.61 8.23 -9.19
N ILE A 301 -32.51 8.92 -8.05
CA ILE A 301 -33.68 9.33 -7.26
C ILE A 301 -34.50 10.39 -8.01
N PHE A 302 -33.84 11.31 -8.73
CA PHE A 302 -34.51 12.27 -9.59
C PHE A 302 -35.30 11.57 -10.71
N VAL A 303 -34.73 10.55 -11.36
CA VAL A 303 -35.43 9.75 -12.37
C VAL A 303 -36.61 8.99 -11.76
N MET A 304 -36.46 8.41 -10.56
CA MET A 304 -37.57 7.75 -9.88
C MET A 304 -38.69 8.73 -9.53
N LEU A 305 -38.37 9.94 -9.06
CA LEU A 305 -39.35 10.99 -8.81
C LEU A 305 -40.14 11.32 -10.09
N LEU A 306 -39.47 11.52 -11.23
CA LEU A 306 -40.14 11.83 -12.50
C LEU A 306 -41.09 10.72 -12.98
N LEU A 307 -40.75 9.45 -12.75
CA LEU A 307 -41.53 8.31 -13.23
C LEU A 307 -42.69 7.93 -12.30
N PHE A 308 -42.48 7.97 -10.99
CA PHE A 308 -43.43 7.46 -10.00
C PHE A 308 -44.31 8.52 -9.37
N VAL A 309 -43.84 9.76 -9.29
CA VAL A 309 -44.61 10.89 -8.77
C VAL A 309 -45.01 11.78 -9.96
N PRO A 310 -46.27 12.24 -10.07
CA PRO A 310 -46.68 13.12 -11.16
C PRO A 310 -46.12 14.54 -10.97
N LEU A 311 -44.81 14.71 -11.12
CA LEU A 311 -44.12 16.01 -11.02
C LEU A 311 -44.30 16.90 -12.26
N ASP A 312 -45.00 16.44 -13.29
CA ASP A 312 -45.19 17.20 -14.53
C ASP A 312 -45.83 18.59 -14.26
N MET A 313 -46.81 18.66 -13.36
CA MET A 313 -47.43 19.93 -12.95
C MET A 313 -46.44 20.88 -12.23
N PRO A 314 -45.79 20.51 -11.11
CA PRO A 314 -44.85 21.39 -10.42
C PRO A 314 -43.61 21.75 -11.27
N ILE A 315 -43.16 20.87 -12.16
CA ILE A 315 -42.07 21.20 -13.11
C ILE A 315 -42.54 22.26 -14.11
N LYS A 316 -43.75 22.14 -14.65
CA LYS A 316 -44.32 23.17 -15.53
C LYS A 316 -44.45 24.52 -14.81
N PHE A 317 -44.85 24.51 -13.53
CA PHE A 317 -44.93 25.73 -12.71
C PHE A 317 -43.56 26.35 -12.41
N THR A 318 -42.54 25.55 -12.05
CA THR A 318 -41.18 26.10 -11.82
C THR A 318 -40.58 26.65 -13.10
N LEU A 319 -40.80 25.97 -14.24
CA LEU A 319 -40.34 26.40 -15.54
C LEU A 319 -41.07 27.65 -16.05
N SER A 320 -42.37 27.80 -15.76
CA SER A 320 -43.12 29.03 -16.06
C SER A 320 -42.67 30.18 -15.16
N TRP A 321 -42.35 29.91 -13.89
CA TRP A 321 -41.84 30.92 -12.96
C TRP A 321 -40.46 31.44 -13.36
N ILE A 322 -39.55 30.55 -13.76
CA ILE A 322 -38.21 30.91 -14.27
C ILE A 322 -38.30 31.71 -15.59
N LYS A 323 -39.29 31.40 -16.43
CA LYS A 323 -39.53 32.13 -17.69
C LYS A 323 -40.20 33.49 -17.47
N GLY A 324 -40.52 33.86 -16.22
CA GLY A 324 -41.19 35.10 -15.87
C GLY A 324 -42.70 34.97 -16.09
N ALA A 325 -43.41 34.43 -15.10
CA ALA A 325 -44.86 34.35 -15.11
C ALA A 325 -45.45 35.76 -15.29
N GLN A 326 -46.07 36.01 -16.44
CA GLN A 326 -46.74 37.28 -16.72
C GLN A 326 -48.16 37.23 -16.15
N THR A 327 -48.55 38.27 -15.41
CA THR A 327 -49.94 38.47 -15.00
C THR A 327 -50.72 38.92 -16.23
N VAL A 328 -51.51 38.02 -16.84
CA VAL A 328 -52.36 38.39 -17.98
C VAL A 328 -53.67 38.94 -17.41
N GLU A 329 -53.83 40.26 -17.46
CA GLU A 329 -55.11 40.92 -17.17
C GLU A 329 -55.94 40.95 -18.47
N ALA A 330 -56.97 40.12 -18.56
CA ALA A 330 -57.87 40.10 -19.71
C ALA A 330 -59.26 40.63 -19.31
N THR A 331 -59.72 41.64 -20.03
CA THR A 331 -61.05 42.27 -19.82
C THR A 331 -62.07 41.89 -20.88
N SER A 332 -61.63 41.28 -21.98
CA SER A 332 -62.48 40.73 -23.05
C SER A 332 -62.05 39.31 -23.42
N VAL A 333 -62.96 38.55 -24.02
CA VAL A 333 -62.71 37.15 -24.44
C VAL A 333 -61.64 37.10 -25.53
N GLN A 334 -61.65 38.06 -26.46
CA GLN A 334 -60.64 38.18 -27.52
C GLN A 334 -59.23 38.47 -26.98
N GLN A 335 -59.10 39.30 -25.94
CA GLN A 335 -57.81 39.55 -25.28
C GLN A 335 -57.26 38.29 -24.61
N LEU A 336 -58.13 37.44 -24.06
CA LEU A 336 -57.73 36.18 -23.44
C LEU A 336 -57.30 35.13 -24.48
N GLU A 337 -57.97 35.10 -25.64
CA GLU A 337 -57.64 34.20 -26.75
C GLU A 337 -56.31 34.59 -27.42
N GLU A 338 -56.09 35.88 -27.68
CA GLU A 338 -54.84 36.40 -28.25
C GLU A 338 -53.64 36.25 -27.31
N ALA A 339 -53.85 36.33 -25.99
CA ALA A 339 -52.78 36.21 -25.00
C ALA A 339 -52.18 34.78 -24.91
N GLY A 340 -52.90 33.75 -25.36
CA GLY A 340 -52.39 32.38 -25.44
C GLY A 340 -51.92 31.83 -24.09
N VAL A 341 -52.87 31.70 -23.14
CA VAL A 341 -52.62 31.29 -21.74
C VAL A 341 -51.84 29.98 -21.65
N ARG A 342 -50.78 29.97 -20.84
CA ARG A 342 -49.99 28.77 -20.53
C ARG A 342 -50.26 28.31 -19.10
N VAL A 343 -50.00 27.02 -18.86
CA VAL A 343 -50.06 26.45 -17.51
C VAL A 343 -49.01 27.15 -16.63
N GLY A 344 -49.47 27.88 -15.62
CA GLY A 344 -48.61 28.65 -14.70
C GLY A 344 -48.71 30.17 -14.81
N ASP A 345 -49.48 30.70 -15.76
CA ASP A 345 -49.78 32.13 -15.82
C ASP A 345 -50.81 32.51 -14.75
N THR A 346 -50.67 33.72 -14.20
CA THR A 346 -51.65 34.26 -13.25
C THR A 346 -52.66 35.10 -14.01
N LEU A 347 -53.92 34.69 -13.99
CA LEU A 347 -55.00 35.36 -14.71
C LEU A 347 -55.76 36.30 -13.79
N ARG A 348 -55.92 37.56 -14.21
CA ARG A 348 -56.88 38.48 -13.59
C ARG A 348 -57.96 38.81 -14.60
N LEU A 349 -59.07 38.08 -14.49
CA LEU A 349 -60.19 38.19 -15.42
C LEU A 349 -61.24 39.13 -14.83
N LYS A 350 -61.71 40.09 -15.63
CA LYS A 350 -62.85 40.94 -15.28
C LYS A 350 -63.77 41.04 -16.49
N GLY A 351 -64.96 40.44 -16.39
CA GLY A 351 -65.92 40.41 -17.48
C GLY A 351 -67.34 40.12 -16.99
N THR A 352 -68.29 40.22 -17.90
CA THR A 352 -69.69 39.83 -17.70
C THR A 352 -69.93 38.51 -18.44
N GLY A 353 -70.45 37.50 -17.75
CA GLY A 353 -70.81 36.22 -18.36
C GLY A 353 -72.29 35.91 -18.20
N MET A 354 -72.78 34.98 -19.01
CA MET A 354 -74.16 34.48 -18.95
C MET A 354 -74.22 33.18 -18.16
N CYS A 355 -75.29 32.98 -17.38
CA CYS A 355 -75.49 31.73 -16.65
C CYS A 355 -76.00 30.64 -17.60
N ASN A 356 -75.40 29.45 -17.50
CA ASN A 356 -75.81 28.32 -18.31
C ASN A 356 -77.14 27.73 -17.82
N ILE A 357 -78.23 27.94 -18.56
CA ILE A 357 -79.51 27.33 -18.25
C ILE A 357 -79.45 25.89 -18.75
N HIS A 358 -79.40 24.93 -17.82
CA HIS A 358 -79.52 23.52 -18.17
C HIS A 358 -80.83 23.29 -18.92
N THR A 359 -80.74 22.80 -20.15
CA THR A 359 -81.90 22.37 -20.95
C THR A 359 -82.70 21.30 -20.20
N PRO A 360 -84.04 21.28 -20.31
CA PRO A 360 -84.90 20.49 -19.45
C PRO A 360 -84.70 19.00 -19.69
N GLY A 361 -84.21 18.29 -18.68
CA GLY A 361 -83.98 16.85 -18.73
C GLY A 361 -83.15 16.26 -17.59
N ALA A 362 -82.35 17.09 -16.89
CA ALA A 362 -81.46 16.63 -15.81
C ALA A 362 -81.76 17.24 -14.42
N TRP A 363 -82.81 18.06 -14.29
CA TRP A 363 -83.19 18.69 -13.02
C TRP A 363 -84.45 18.03 -12.45
N ASN A 364 -84.30 17.29 -11.34
CA ASN A 364 -85.43 16.82 -10.54
C ASN A 364 -85.99 18.01 -9.75
N THR A 365 -86.99 18.69 -10.30
CA THR A 365 -87.74 19.72 -9.60
C THR A 365 -88.36 19.13 -8.33
N ARG A 366 -87.85 19.50 -7.15
CA ARG A 366 -88.69 19.49 -5.95
C ARG A 366 -89.74 20.58 -6.13
N GLN A 367 -90.91 20.14 -6.57
CA GLN A 367 -92.25 20.71 -6.40
C GLN A 367 -92.41 22.24 -6.46
N ASN A 368 -93.16 22.69 -7.48
CA ASN A 368 -94.00 23.88 -7.48
C ASN A 368 -93.37 25.22 -7.05
N SER A 369 -92.44 25.75 -7.84
CA SER A 369 -92.24 27.20 -7.94
C SER A 369 -92.29 27.64 -9.41
N PRO A 370 -93.08 28.68 -9.77
CA PRO A 370 -93.14 29.21 -11.14
C PRO A 370 -91.87 30.02 -11.50
N PHE A 371 -90.94 30.16 -10.57
CA PHE A 371 -89.63 30.74 -10.80
C PHE A 371 -88.61 29.61 -10.94
N ALA A 372 -88.04 29.46 -12.13
CA ALA A 372 -86.82 28.69 -12.32
C ALA A 372 -85.67 29.48 -11.67
N PRO A 373 -84.97 28.94 -10.66
CA PRO A 373 -83.77 29.62 -10.16
C PRO A 373 -82.71 29.55 -11.27
N PHE A 374 -82.20 30.71 -11.68
CA PHE A 374 -81.04 30.78 -12.56
C PHE A 374 -79.88 30.03 -11.88
N ASP A 375 -79.48 28.88 -12.42
CA ASP A 375 -78.34 28.11 -11.92
C ASP A 375 -77.06 28.68 -12.53
N CYS A 376 -76.43 29.61 -11.81
CA CYS A 376 -75.17 30.23 -12.20
C CYS A 376 -73.94 29.44 -11.71
N SER A 377 -74.07 28.14 -11.39
CA SER A 377 -72.93 27.28 -11.03
C SER A 377 -71.89 27.16 -12.16
N GLN A 378 -72.30 27.40 -13.40
CA GLN A 378 -71.42 27.56 -14.55
C GLN A 378 -71.71 28.89 -15.24
N ILE A 379 -70.66 29.72 -15.38
CA ILE A 379 -70.72 31.00 -16.08
C ILE A 379 -70.02 30.82 -17.42
N ILE A 380 -70.74 31.08 -18.51
CA ILE A 380 -70.18 31.09 -19.86
C ILE A 380 -69.78 32.54 -20.16
N TRP A 381 -68.50 32.76 -20.42
CA TRP A 381 -67.98 34.06 -20.83
C TRP A 381 -67.76 34.04 -22.34
N ASN A 382 -68.64 34.70 -23.08
CA ASN A 382 -68.63 34.81 -24.54
C ASN A 382 -69.03 36.24 -24.98
N ASP A 383 -68.72 36.60 -26.21
CA ASP A 383 -69.06 37.91 -26.80
C ASP A 383 -70.49 37.95 -27.40
N ALA A 384 -71.34 36.97 -27.06
CA ALA A 384 -72.72 36.93 -27.57
C ALA A 384 -73.57 38.01 -26.87
N SER A 385 -74.40 38.73 -27.64
CA SER A 385 -75.37 39.67 -27.08
C SER A 385 -76.39 38.94 -26.19
N PRO A 386 -76.75 39.48 -25.02
CA PRO A 386 -77.64 38.85 -24.05
C PRO A 386 -79.07 38.62 -24.56
#